data_AF-A0A7K4KZC6-F1
#
_entry.id   AF-A0A7K4KZC6-F1
#
_cell.length_a   1.000
_cell.length_b   1.000
_cell.length_c   1.000
_cell.angle_alpha   90.00
_cell.angle_beta   90.00
_cell.angle_gamma   90.00
#
_symmetry.space_group_name_H-M   'P 1'
#
loop_
_entity.id
_entity.type
_entity.pdbx_description
1 polymer ?
#
loop_
_entity_poly.entity_id
_entity_poly.type
_entity_poly.pdbx_seq_one_letter_code
_entity_poly.pdbx_strand_id
1 'polypeptide(L)'
;ERRCRGRMEAAGDALEEVLNNALSQRSVTVGVYEAAKLLNVAADSVVLCLLAADEEDGRDVALQIHFTLLQAFCCENDINILRVSNPARLAQLLRAAAAPPADLHCVLVT
;
A
#
# COMPACT_ATOMS: atom_id res chain seq x y z
N GLU A 1 -5.92 -23.91 -15.07
CA GLU A 1 -5.88 -23.30 -13.70
C GLU A 1 -4.46 -23.10 -13.15
N ARG A 2 -3.46 -23.95 -13.44
CA ARG A 2 -2.08 -23.80 -12.91
C ARG A 2 -1.31 -22.54 -13.35
N ARG A 3 -1.67 -21.91 -14.47
CA ARG A 3 -0.95 -20.73 -15.02
C ARG A 3 -1.25 -19.41 -14.30
N CYS A 4 -2.33 -19.33 -13.51
CA CYS A 4 -2.65 -18.11 -12.75
C CYS A 4 -1.87 -18.03 -11.42
N ARG A 5 -1.62 -19.17 -10.77
CA ARG A 5 -0.93 -19.20 -9.47
C ARG A 5 0.51 -18.72 -9.56
N GLY A 6 1.29 -19.22 -10.53
CA GLY A 6 2.66 -18.75 -10.75
C GLY A 6 2.77 -17.28 -11.17
N ARG A 7 1.73 -16.71 -11.79
CA ARG A 7 1.69 -15.27 -12.12
C ARG A 7 1.42 -14.39 -10.90
N MET A 8 0.57 -14.84 -9.99
CA MET A 8 0.28 -14.12 -8.75
C MET A 8 1.42 -14.25 -7.74
N GLU A 9 2.12 -15.39 -7.70
CA GLU A 9 3.35 -15.58 -6.94
C GLU A 9 4.44 -14.61 -7.44
N ALA A 10 4.70 -14.58 -8.76
CA ALA A 10 5.67 -13.64 -9.35
C ALA A 10 5.31 -12.17 -9.13
N ALA A 11 4.03 -11.81 -9.14
CA ALA A 11 3.58 -10.45 -8.82
C ALA A 11 3.84 -10.08 -7.36
N GLY A 12 3.66 -11.03 -6.44
CA GLY A 12 4.01 -10.87 -5.03
C GLY A 12 5.51 -10.66 -4.84
N ASP A 13 6.34 -11.50 -5.45
CA ASP A 13 7.80 -11.40 -5.33
C ASP A 13 8.32 -10.07 -5.93
N ALA A 14 7.79 -9.65 -7.08
CA ALA A 14 8.13 -8.37 -7.68
C ALA A 14 7.70 -7.17 -6.80
N LEU A 15 6.54 -7.26 -6.14
CA LEU A 15 6.09 -6.24 -5.21
C LEU A 15 7.02 -6.14 -3.99
N GLU A 16 7.48 -7.26 -3.46
CA GLU A 16 8.46 -7.28 -2.37
C GLU A 16 9.78 -6.64 -2.79
N GLU A 17 10.27 -6.91 -4.00
CA GLU A 17 11.48 -6.29 -4.53
C GLU A 17 11.33 -4.77 -4.70
N VAL A 18 10.21 -4.31 -5.24
CA VAL A 18 9.90 -2.86 -5.38
C VAL A 18 9.86 -2.19 -4.01
N LEU A 19 9.18 -2.80 -3.04
CA LEU A 19 9.09 -2.27 -1.69
C LEU A 19 10.46 -2.20 -1.01
N ASN A 20 11.30 -3.24 -1.13
CA ASN A 20 12.65 -3.24 -0.56
C ASN A 20 13.53 -2.13 -1.17
N ASN A 21 13.45 -1.92 -2.48
CA ASN A 21 14.16 -0.84 -3.16
C ASN A 21 13.67 0.54 -2.72
N ALA A 22 12.35 0.75 -2.70
CA ALA A 22 11.76 2.02 -2.28
C ALA A 22 12.08 2.36 -0.82
N LEU A 23 12.06 1.36 0.08
CA LEU A 23 12.45 1.52 1.47
C LEU A 23 13.91 1.91 1.62
N SER A 24 14.81 1.31 0.83
CA SER A 24 16.23 1.65 0.82
C SER A 24 16.48 3.09 0.36
N GLN A 25 15.65 3.58 -0.57
CA GLN A 25 15.69 4.96 -1.07
C GLN A 25 14.90 5.96 -0.20
N ARG A 26 14.21 5.49 0.85
CA ARG A 26 13.30 6.27 1.70
C ARG A 26 12.20 6.99 0.91
N SER A 27 11.75 6.41 -0.20
CA SER A 27 10.71 6.94 -1.07
C SER A 27 9.34 6.31 -0.79
N VAL A 28 9.08 5.99 0.49
CA VAL A 28 7.87 5.30 0.93
C VAL A 28 7.18 6.10 2.01
N THR A 29 5.87 6.30 1.86
CA THR A 29 5.01 6.90 2.88
C THR A 29 4.09 5.84 3.43
N VAL A 30 3.97 5.74 4.75
CA VAL A 30 3.18 4.70 5.43
C VAL A 30 2.12 5.35 6.31
N GLY A 31 0.91 4.78 6.29
CA GLY A 31 -0.26 5.24 7.03
C GLY A 31 -1.27 5.93 6.14
N VAL A 32 -2.56 5.79 6.48
CA VAL A 32 -3.68 6.34 5.70
C VAL A 32 -3.65 7.86 5.70
N TYR A 33 -3.37 8.46 6.85
CA TYR A 33 -3.36 9.91 7.02
C TYR A 33 -2.20 10.57 6.27
N GLU A 34 -0.97 10.03 6.41
CA GLU A 34 0.19 10.56 5.70
C GLU A 34 0.07 10.36 4.19
N ALA A 35 -0.53 9.24 3.75
CA ALA A 35 -0.84 9.02 2.35
C ALA A 35 -1.80 10.08 1.80
N ALA A 36 -2.93 10.33 2.48
CA ALA A 36 -3.88 11.36 2.07
C ALA A 36 -3.25 12.77 2.02
N LYS A 37 -2.38 13.08 2.99
CA LYS A 37 -1.66 14.35 3.01
C LYS A 37 -0.69 14.49 1.84
N LEU A 38 0.07 13.44 1.53
CA LEU A 38 0.99 13.44 0.38
C LEU A 38 0.23 13.58 -0.93
N LEU A 39 -0.84 12.83 -1.11
CA LEU A 39 -1.68 12.89 -2.31
C LEU A 39 -2.29 14.29 -2.54
N ASN A 40 -2.64 15.00 -1.48
CA ASN A 40 -3.12 16.38 -1.58
C ASN A 40 -2.05 17.39 -2.02
N VAL A 41 -0.76 17.09 -1.84
CA VAL A 41 0.34 18.02 -2.13
C VAL A 41 1.11 17.63 -3.39
N ALA A 42 1.31 16.33 -3.63
CA ALA A 42 2.20 15.80 -4.66
C ALA A 42 1.73 14.45 -5.22
N ALA A 43 0.48 14.38 -5.70
CA ALA A 43 -0.07 13.19 -6.36
C ALA A 43 0.79 12.72 -7.56
N ASP A 44 1.36 13.67 -8.33
CA ASP A 44 2.16 13.39 -9.53
C ASP A 44 3.45 12.60 -9.24
N SER A 45 3.93 12.65 -7.98
CA SER A 45 5.12 11.93 -7.55
C SER A 45 4.85 10.51 -7.11
N VAL A 46 3.58 10.12 -6.92
CA VAL A 46 3.21 8.80 -6.40
C VAL A 46 2.97 7.85 -7.57
N VAL A 47 3.67 6.71 -7.56
CA VAL A 47 3.58 5.71 -8.65
C VAL A 47 2.75 4.49 -8.27
N LEU A 48 2.65 4.19 -6.97
CA LEU A 48 1.96 3.01 -6.46
C LEU A 48 1.34 3.28 -5.09
N CYS A 49 0.07 2.88 -4.93
CA CYS A 49 -0.66 2.88 -3.68
C CYS A 49 -1.01 1.44 -3.29
N LEU A 50 -0.66 1.05 -2.05
CA LEU A 50 -0.96 -0.24 -1.47
C LEU A 50 -1.93 -0.05 -0.32
N LEU A 51 -3.08 -0.71 -0.39
CA LEU A 51 -4.05 -0.77 0.69
C LEU A 51 -3.99 -2.14 1.35
N ALA A 52 -3.85 -2.18 2.68
CA ALA A 52 -3.82 -3.40 3.44
C ALA A 52 -4.93 -3.39 4.50
N ALA A 53 -5.81 -4.39 4.43
CA ALA A 53 -6.86 -4.58 5.42
C ALA A 53 -7.07 -6.07 5.65
N ASP A 54 -7.27 -6.43 6.92
CA ASP A 54 -7.78 -7.74 7.30
C ASP A 54 -9.31 -7.76 7.46
N GLU A 55 -9.86 -8.85 7.98
CA GLU A 55 -11.31 -9.00 8.21
C GLU A 55 -11.83 -8.17 9.40
N GLU A 56 -10.98 -7.80 10.36
CA GLU A 56 -11.35 -6.90 11.45
C GLU A 56 -11.44 -5.46 10.94
N ASP A 57 -10.48 -5.03 10.12
CA ASP A 57 -10.45 -3.73 9.43
C ASP A 57 -11.64 -3.52 8.51
N GLY A 58 -12.19 -4.62 7.97
CA GLY A 58 -13.42 -4.62 7.16
C GLY A 58 -14.66 -4.13 7.93
N ARG A 59 -14.64 -4.17 9.27
CA ARG A 59 -15.74 -3.72 10.12
C ARG A 59 -15.63 -2.25 10.55
N ASP A 60 -14.46 -1.63 10.39
CA ASP A 60 -14.26 -0.21 10.68
C ASP A 60 -14.78 0.65 9.51
N VAL A 61 -15.97 1.22 9.69
CA VAL A 61 -16.60 2.10 8.69
C VAL A 61 -15.73 3.32 8.39
N ALA A 62 -15.03 3.89 9.38
CA ALA A 62 -14.18 5.05 9.16
C ALA A 62 -12.99 4.70 8.27
N LEU A 63 -12.38 3.54 8.49
CA LEU A 63 -11.28 3.04 7.65
C LEU A 63 -11.77 2.72 6.22
N GLN A 64 -12.94 2.09 6.08
CA GLN A 64 -13.52 1.80 4.76
C GLN A 64 -13.84 3.08 3.98
N ILE A 65 -14.29 4.16 4.65
CA ILE A 65 -14.47 5.47 4.01
C ILE A 65 -13.12 5.99 3.51
N HIS A 66 -12.07 5.96 4.32
CA HIS A 66 -10.75 6.42 3.89
C HIS A 66 -10.22 5.64 2.68
N PHE A 67 -10.37 4.32 2.69
CA PHE A 67 -9.97 3.51 1.53
C PHE A 67 -10.77 3.84 0.28
N THR A 68 -12.07 4.08 0.41
CA THR A 68 -12.90 4.50 -0.72
C THR A 68 -12.43 5.83 -1.27
N LEU A 69 -12.12 6.80 -0.40
CA LEU A 69 -11.60 8.11 -0.79
C LEU A 69 -10.22 8.01 -1.46
N LEU A 70 -9.30 7.26 -0.86
CA LEU A 70 -7.97 7.00 -1.41
C LEU A 70 -8.05 6.32 -2.78
N GLN A 71 -8.91 5.31 -2.91
CA GLN A 71 -9.09 4.61 -4.17
C GLN A 71 -9.66 5.53 -5.26
N ALA A 72 -10.67 6.34 -4.93
CA ALA A 72 -11.21 7.32 -5.87
C ALA A 72 -10.14 8.32 -6.31
N PHE A 73 -9.39 8.89 -5.36
CA PHE A 73 -8.34 9.86 -5.64
C PHE A 73 -7.20 9.26 -6.49
N CYS A 74 -6.71 8.08 -6.14
CA CYS A 74 -5.67 7.40 -6.90
C CYS A 74 -6.13 7.07 -8.33
N CYS A 75 -7.38 6.63 -8.50
CA CYS A 75 -7.95 6.37 -9.83
C CYS A 75 -8.09 7.65 -10.67
N GLU A 76 -8.45 8.77 -10.06
CA GLU A 76 -8.54 10.07 -10.76
C GLU A 76 -7.17 10.62 -11.20
N ASN A 77 -6.09 10.24 -10.51
CA ASN A 77 -4.72 10.67 -10.79
C ASN A 77 -3.88 9.59 -11.50
N ASP A 78 -4.50 8.55 -12.07
CA ASP A 78 -3.82 7.44 -12.76
C ASP A 78 -2.75 6.70 -11.91
N ILE A 79 -2.91 6.71 -10.59
CA ILE A 79 -2.03 6.02 -9.65
C ILE A 79 -2.44 4.55 -9.54
N ASN A 80 -1.49 3.64 -9.72
CA ASN A 80 -1.75 2.21 -9.59
C ASN A 80 -2.10 1.85 -8.15
N ILE A 81 -3.23 1.18 -7.95
CA ILE A 81 -3.66 0.74 -6.62
C ILE A 81 -3.67 -0.78 -6.51
N LEU A 82 -3.10 -1.30 -5.43
CA LEU A 82 -3.05 -2.72 -5.13
C LEU A 82 -3.60 -2.96 -3.72
N ARG A 83 -4.50 -3.96 -3.60
CA ARG A 83 -5.02 -4.38 -2.31
C ARG A 83 -4.35 -5.67 -1.87
N VAL A 84 -3.78 -5.65 -0.67
CA VAL A 84 -3.05 -6.79 -0.08
C VAL A 84 -3.90 -7.41 1.01
N SER A 85 -4.12 -8.73 0.91
CA SER A 85 -4.96 -9.48 1.85
C SER A 85 -4.25 -9.83 3.16
N ASN A 86 -2.95 -9.58 3.27
CA ASN A 86 -2.14 -9.93 4.44
C ASN A 86 -1.33 -8.72 4.93
N PRO A 87 -1.94 -7.85 5.77
CA PRO A 87 -1.24 -6.71 6.37
C PRO A 87 -0.06 -7.14 7.25
N ALA A 88 -0.11 -8.32 7.87
CA ALA A 88 0.98 -8.81 8.71
C ALA A 88 2.27 -9.11 7.92
N ARG A 89 2.17 -9.68 6.72
CA ARG A 89 3.34 -9.89 5.83
C ARG A 89 3.92 -8.55 5.36
N LEU A 90 3.05 -7.59 5.01
CA LEU A 90 3.47 -6.24 4.66
C LEU A 90 4.19 -5.55 5.83
N ALA A 91 3.66 -5.71 7.05
CA ALA A 91 4.27 -5.20 8.27
C ALA A 91 5.67 -5.78 8.51
N GLN A 92 5.89 -7.06 8.22
CA GLN A 92 7.21 -7.70 8.35
C GLN A 92 8.22 -7.11 7.36
N LEU A 93 7.82 -6.92 6.10
CA LEU A 93 8.65 -6.28 5.08
C LEU A 93 9.03 -4.85 5.47
N LEU A 94 8.08 -4.08 5.99
CA LEU A 94 8.30 -2.70 6.40
C LEU A 94 9.11 -2.59 7.71
N ARG A 95 8.89 -3.50 8.67
CA ARG A 95 9.65 -3.57 9.93
C ARG A 95 11.12 -3.92 9.74
N ALA A 96 11.45 -4.65 8.67
CA ALA A 96 12.84 -4.91 8.32
C ALA A 96 13.60 -3.62 7.95
N ALA A 97 12.89 -2.53 7.61
CA ALA A 97 13.46 -1.27 7.14
C ALA A 97 13.13 -0.03 8.00
N ALA A 98 12.03 -0.01 8.77
CA ALA A 98 11.65 1.15 9.58
C ALA A 98 10.81 0.78 10.82
N ALA A 99 10.90 1.62 11.86
CA ALA A 99 10.20 1.49 13.14
C ALA A 99 8.68 1.25 12.96
N PRO A 100 8.02 0.49 13.86
CA PRO A 100 6.65 0.02 13.64
C PRO A 100 5.69 1.22 13.49
N PRO A 101 5.11 1.43 12.31
CA PRO A 101 4.03 2.39 12.14
C PRO A 101 2.80 1.80 12.84
N ALA A 102 2.12 2.60 13.66
CA ALA A 102 0.89 2.20 14.34
C ALA A 102 -0.29 2.01 13.36
N ASP A 103 -0.14 2.44 12.11
CA ASP A 103 -1.12 2.35 11.03
C ASP A 103 -0.40 1.90 9.74
N LEU A 104 -0.64 0.64 9.35
CA LEU A 104 -0.04 -0.02 8.19
C LEU A 104 -1.08 -0.29 7.08
N HIS A 105 -2.20 0.43 7.13
CA HIS A 105 -3.33 0.20 6.24
C HIS A 105 -3.15 0.82 4.85
N CYS A 106 -2.19 1.73 4.69
CA CYS A 106 -1.84 2.33 3.40
C CYS A 106 -0.33 2.53 3.28
N VAL A 107 0.22 2.26 2.09
CA VAL A 107 1.62 2.53 1.75
C VAL A 107 1.66 3.17 0.36
N LEU A 108 2.33 4.31 0.23
CA LEU A 108 2.59 4.96 -1.05
C LEU A 108 4.05 4.82 -1.41
N VAL A 109 4.32 4.50 -2.66
CA VAL A 109 5.66 4.55 -3.27
C VAL A 109 5.71 5.77 -4.19
N THR A 110 6.70 6.62 -3.96
CA THR A 110 7.06 7.76 -4.81
C THR A 110 8.31 7.46 -5.63
#